data_AF-A0A7C5Z166-F1
#
_entry.id   AF-A0A7C5Z166-F1
#
_cell.length_a   1.000
_cell.length_b   1.000
_cell.length_c   1.000
_cell.angle_alpha   90.00
_cell.angle_beta   90.00
_cell.angle_gamma   90.00
#
_symmetry.space_group_name_H-M   'P 1'
#
loop_
_entity.id
_entity.type
_entity.pdbx_description
1 polymer ?
#
loop_
_entity_poly.entity_id
_entity_poly.type
_entity_poly.pdbx_seq_one_letter_code
_entity_poly.pdbx_strand_id
1 'polypeptide(L)' 'MAWDQVKPNEFGIDVYDKLPYPGGMMTFAIPRSRISLSEVVESWKDLEQNFGVKFYLKTKVDVGESHDDLEYLS' A
#
# COMPACT_ATOMS: atom_id res chain seq x y z
N MET A 1 15.19 -14.13 5.37
CA MET A 1 14.86 -13.15 6.42
C MET A 1 13.60 -13.64 7.09
N ALA A 2 13.69 -14.00 8.37
CA ALA A 2 12.54 -14.48 9.14
C ALA A 2 11.79 -13.26 9.69
N TRP A 3 10.51 -13.16 9.36
CA TRP A 3 9.63 -12.07 9.79
C TRP A 3 9.46 -12.01 11.33
N ASP A 4 9.89 -13.07 12.02
CA ASP A 4 9.85 -13.26 13.47
C ASP A 4 10.78 -12.34 14.27
N GLN A 5 11.69 -11.60 13.61
CA GLN A 5 12.67 -10.73 14.27
C GLN A 5 12.30 -9.24 14.24
N VAL A 6 11.23 -8.84 13.55
CA VAL A 6 10.78 -7.44 13.55
C VAL A 6 9.97 -7.21 14.82
N LYS A 7 10.55 -6.51 15.81
CA LYS A 7 9.77 -6.09 16.97
C LYS A 7 8.76 -5.02 16.52
N PRO A 8 7.49 -5.11 16.95
CA PRO A 8 6.55 -4.02 16.76
C PRO A 8 7.16 -2.72 17.29
N ASN A 9 7.13 -1.67 16.47
CA ASN A 9 7.59 -0.31 16.78
C ASN A 9 9.12 -0.12 16.97
N GLU A 10 9.97 -1.07 16.60
CA GLU A 10 11.44 -0.85 16.60
C GLU A 10 11.89 0.02 15.43
N PHE A 11 11.14 -0.01 14.32
CA PHE A 11 11.33 0.85 13.16
C PHE A 11 10.01 1.50 12.76
N GLY A 12 10.04 2.80 12.42
CA GLY A 12 8.90 3.46 11.80
C GLY A 12 8.78 3.02 10.34
N ILE A 13 7.61 2.51 9.95
CA ILE A 13 7.34 2.08 8.58
C ILE A 13 6.43 3.11 7.92
N ASP A 14 6.95 3.74 6.87
CA ASP A 14 6.22 4.65 6.00
C ASP A 14 6.00 3.99 4.63
N VAL A 15 4.74 3.93 4.19
CA VAL A 15 4.33 3.35 2.89
C VAL A 15 3.85 4.48 2.00
N TYR A 16 4.50 4.67 0.85
CA TYR A 16 4.06 5.60 -0.19
C TYR A 16 3.36 4.81 -1.30
N ASP A 17 2.09 5.11 -1.55
CA ASP A 17 1.29 4.45 -2.58
C ASP A 17 0.69 5.50 -3.52
N LYS A 18 0.79 5.28 -4.83
CA LYS A 18 0.27 6.19 -5.86
C LYS A 18 -1.26 6.24 -5.83
N LEU A 19 -1.93 5.19 -5.37
CA LEU A 19 -3.37 5.07 -5.46
C LEU A 19 -4.09 5.75 -4.28
N PRO A 20 -5.40 6.04 -4.42
CA PRO A 20 -6.20 6.58 -3.33
C PRO A 20 -6.44 5.60 -2.18
N TYR A 21 -6.11 4.32 -2.35
CA TYR A 21 -6.27 3.25 -1.36
C TYR A 21 -5.07 2.31 -1.44
N PRO A 22 -4.52 1.84 -0.31
CA PRO A 22 -3.44 0.87 -0.29
C PRO A 22 -3.93 -0.52 -0.73
N GLY A 23 -3.00 -1.45 -0.94
CA GLY A 23 -3.30 -2.85 -1.27
C GLY A 23 -3.16 -3.20 -2.76
N GLY A 24 -2.80 -2.23 -3.61
CA GLY A 24 -2.49 -2.47 -5.02
C GLY A 24 -3.62 -3.21 -5.75
N MET A 25 -3.25 -4.19 -6.58
CA MET A 25 -4.20 -4.94 -7.40
C MET A 25 -5.33 -5.61 -6.60
N MET A 26 -5.09 -5.98 -5.33
CA MET A 26 -6.13 -6.57 -4.47
C MET A 26 -7.29 -5.60 -4.23
N THR A 27 -7.00 -4.31 -4.25
CA THR A 27 -7.98 -3.26 -3.99
C THR A 27 -8.82 -2.94 -5.23
N PHE A 28 -8.26 -2.97 -6.45
CA PHE A 28 -8.97 -2.47 -7.64
C PHE A 28 -9.05 -3.41 -8.86
N ALA A 29 -8.19 -4.43 -8.98
CA ALA A 29 -8.11 -5.26 -10.20
C ALA A 29 -8.53 -6.72 -9.98
N ILE A 30 -8.25 -7.30 -8.82
CA ILE A 30 -8.56 -8.70 -8.54
C ILE A 30 -10.06 -8.87 -8.23
N PRO A 31 -10.77 -9.80 -8.89
CA PRO A 31 -12.18 -10.05 -8.64
C PRO A 31 -12.48 -10.43 -7.19
N ARG A 32 -13.63 -9.95 -6.68
CA ARG A 32 -14.09 -10.20 -5.30
C ARG A 32 -14.38 -11.66 -4.98
N SER A 33 -14.61 -12.48 -6.00
CA SER A 33 -14.72 -13.94 -5.85
C SER A 33 -13.40 -14.62 -5.47
N ARG A 34 -12.26 -13.94 -5.61
CA ARG A 34 -10.93 -14.44 -5.22
C ARG A 34 -10.40 -13.78 -3.94
N ILE A 35 -10.60 -12.48 -3.78
CA ILE A 35 -10.12 -11.70 -2.62
C ILE A 35 -11.20 -10.71 -2.20
N SER A 36 -11.66 -10.80 -0.94
CA SER A 36 -12.65 -9.85 -0.42
C SER A 36 -12.03 -8.46 -0.24
N LEU A 37 -12.78 -7.42 -0.61
CA LEU A 37 -12.36 -6.05 -0.31
C LEU A 37 -12.33 -5.78 1.20
N SER A 38 -13.26 -6.36 1.96
CA SER A 38 -13.35 -6.12 3.40
C SER A 38 -12.10 -6.62 4.12
N GLU A 39 -11.61 -7.81 3.76
CA GLU A 39 -10.40 -8.41 4.33
C GLU A 39 -9.15 -7.57 4.01
N VAL A 40 -9.05 -7.05 2.78
CA VAL A 40 -7.97 -6.12 2.40
C VAL A 40 -8.04 -4.86 3.24
N VAL A 41 -9.25 -4.31 3.46
CA VAL A 41 -9.47 -3.11 4.27
C VAL A 41 -9.12 -3.32 5.74
N GLU A 42 -9.55 -4.43 6.31
CA GLU A 42 -9.22 -4.82 7.68
C GLU A 42 -7.71 -5.00 7.85
N SER A 43 -7.04 -5.60 6.86
CA SER A 43 -5.60 -5.86 6.93
C SER A 43 -4.76 -4.57 6.98
N TRP A 44 -5.02 -3.57 6.14
CA TRP A 44 -4.22 -2.34 6.21
C TRP A 44 -4.57 -1.46 7.41
N LYS A 45 -5.80 -1.57 7.94
CA LYS A 45 -6.17 -0.95 9.23
C LYS A 45 -5.43 -1.60 10.40
N ASP A 46 -5.27 -2.92 10.37
CA ASP A 46 -4.50 -3.66 11.38
C ASP A 46 -3.02 -3.22 11.38
N LEU A 47 -2.41 -3.09 10.20
CA LEU A 47 -1.06 -2.53 10.04
C LEU A 47 -0.93 -1.11 10.62
N GLU A 48 -1.91 -0.25 10.36
CA GLU A 48 -1.91 1.12 10.87
C GLU A 48 -2.07 1.16 12.40
N GLN A 49 -3.04 0.42 12.94
CA GLN A 49 -3.45 0.53 14.35
C GLN A 49 -2.55 -0.26 15.29
N ASN A 50 -2.16 -1.47 14.89
CA ASN A 50 -1.46 -2.41 15.76
C ASN A 50 0.06 -2.45 15.52
N PHE A 51 0.52 -1.99 14.36
CA PHE A 51 1.94 -1.99 13.99
C PHE A 51 2.51 -0.59 13.72
N GLY A 52 1.70 0.47 13.83
CA GLY A 52 2.15 1.86 13.68
C GLY A 52 2.60 2.23 12.27
N VAL A 53 2.18 1.47 11.25
CA VAL A 53 2.50 1.74 9.84
C VAL A 53 1.76 2.99 9.38
N LYS A 54 2.47 3.89 8.68
CA LYS A 54 1.88 5.12 8.13
C LYS A 54 1.73 5.01 6.62
N PHE A 55 0.53 5.29 6.12
CA PHE A 55 0.24 5.28 4.69
C PHE A 55 0.14 6.70 4.13
N TYR A 56 1.01 7.00 3.16
CA TYR A 56 1.01 8.22 2.36
C TYR A 56 0.47 7.89 0.96
N LEU A 57 -0.86 7.94 0.86
CA LEU A 57 -1.59 7.63 -0.37
C LEU A 57 -1.52 8.77 -1.38
N LYS A 58 -1.88 8.50 -2.64
CA LYS A 58 -1.76 9.46 -3.76
C LYS A 58 -0.34 10.02 -3.92
N THR A 59 0.67 9.26 -3.52
CA THR A 59 2.08 9.66 -3.60
C THR A 59 2.81 8.76 -4.58
N LYS A 60 3.15 9.32 -5.75
CA LYS A 60 4.02 8.65 -6.72
C LYS A 60 5.47 8.85 -6.29
N VAL A 61 6.19 7.74 -6.13
CA VAL A 61 7.65 7.75 -5.99
C VAL A 61 8.23 7.53 -7.39
N ASP A 62 9.08 8.44 -7.84
CA ASP A 62 9.71 8.40 -9.16
C ASP A 62 11.17 8.84 -9.06
N VAL A 63 11.99 8.49 -10.06
CA VAL A 63 13.39 8.90 -10.15
C VAL A 63 13.71 9.41 -11.55
N GLY A 64 14.30 10.61 -11.64
CA GLY A 64 14.60 11.27 -12.91
C GLY A 64 13.51 12.27 -13.32
N GLU A 65 13.29 12.41 -14.63
CA GLU A 65 12.23 13.29 -15.14
C GLU A 65 10.86 12.70 -14.84
N SER A 66 9.98 13.54 -14.28
CA SER A 66 8.61 13.17 -13.94
C SER A 66 7.85 12.83 -15.22
N HIS A 67 7.60 11.55 -15.45
CA HIS A 67 6.68 11.12 -16.49
C HIS A 67 5.33 10.90 -15.83
N ASP A 68 4.32 11.68 -16.18
CA ASP A 68 2.98 11.34 -15.74
C ASP A 68 2.55 10.09 -16.51
N ASP A 69 2.16 9.02 -15.78
CA ASP A 69 1.70 7.77 -16.43
C ASP A 69 0.44 7.98 -17.31
N LEU A 70 -0.13 9.20 -17.30
CA LEU A 70 -1.20 9.64 -18.19
C LEU A 70 -0.71 10.04 -19.59
N GLU A 71 0.59 10.31 -19.78
CA GLU A 71 1.17 10.60 -21.11
C GLU A 71 1.18 9.38 -22.04
N TYR A 72 1.11 8.16 -21.49
CA TYR A 72 1.00 6.93 -22.29
C TYR A 72 -0.44 6.61 -22.73
N LEU A 73 -1.42 7.45 -22.33
CA LEU A 73 -2.83 7.31 -22.67
C LEU A 73 -3.35 8.45 -23.57
N SER A 74 -2.46 9.32 -24.06
CA SER A 74 -2.72 10.36 -25.06
C SER A 74 -2.09 10.01 -26.41
#